data_AF-A0A0K2RKL0-F1
#
_entry.id   AF-A0A0K2RKL0-F1
#
_cell.length_a   1.000
_cell.length_b   1.000
_cell.length_c   1.000
_cell.angle_alpha   90.00
_cell.angle_beta   90.00
_cell.angle_gamma   90.00
#
_symmetry.space_group_name_H-M   'P 1'
#
loop_
_entity.id
_entity.type
_entity.pdbx_description
1 polymer ?
#
loop_
_entity_poly.entity_id
_entity_poly.type
_entity_poly.pdbx_seq_one_letter_code
_entity_poly.pdbx_strand_id
1 'polypeptide(L)'
;MSAMDMREMDSAGVSVPGQPSAEAVATSREPQHWGRAMAVAISKLADQLASEDAHEALMGRELRLRVTADPDGARISVWCFPEE
;
A
#
# COMPACT_ATOMS: atom_id res chain seq x y z
N MET A 1 -6.47 10.51 -35.70
CA MET A 1 -6.02 9.68 -34.57
C MET A 1 -5.77 10.63 -33.41
N SER A 2 -6.73 10.69 -32.47
CA SER A 2 -6.64 11.57 -31.29
C SER A 2 -5.53 11.11 -30.38
N ALA A 3 -4.75 12.07 -29.89
CA ALA A 3 -3.87 11.89 -28.74
C ALA A 3 -4.72 11.41 -27.56
N MET A 4 -4.64 10.12 -27.25
CA MET A 4 -5.11 9.61 -25.98
C MET A 4 -4.31 10.33 -24.90
N ASP A 5 -5.05 10.96 -24.00
CA ASP A 5 -4.55 11.73 -22.87
C ASP A 5 -3.70 10.81 -21.97
N MET A 6 -2.38 10.82 -22.19
CA MET A 6 -1.42 10.00 -21.46
C MET A 6 -1.11 10.58 -20.07
N ARG A 7 -1.91 11.56 -19.60
CA ARG A 7 -1.80 12.19 -18.27
C ARG A 7 -2.96 11.88 -17.34
N GLU A 8 -4.02 11.21 -17.79
CA GLU A 8 -5.14 10.80 -16.93
C GLU A 8 -5.02 9.36 -16.37
N MET A 9 -3.94 8.62 -16.66
CA MET A 9 -3.72 7.27 -16.11
C MET A 9 -2.97 7.23 -14.77
N ASP A 10 -2.54 8.37 -14.23
CA ASP A 10 -1.74 8.43 -12.98
C ASP A 10 -2.57 8.48 -11.69
N SER A 11 -3.86 8.13 -11.73
CA SER A 11 -4.76 8.33 -10.56
C SER A 11 -5.76 7.21 -10.27
N ALA A 12 -5.84 6.19 -11.11
CA ALA A 12 -6.53 4.96 -10.77
C ALA A 12 -5.47 3.93 -10.36
N GLY A 13 -5.28 3.73 -9.05
CA GLY A 13 -4.38 2.72 -8.51
C GLY A 13 -4.59 1.38 -9.20
N VAL A 14 -3.68 1.06 -10.11
CA VAL A 14 -3.68 -0.21 -10.82
C VAL A 14 -3.29 -1.27 -9.79
N SER A 15 -4.28 -1.98 -9.28
CA SER A 15 -4.00 -3.21 -8.54
C SER A 15 -3.53 -4.21 -9.59
N VAL A 16 -2.20 -4.37 -9.70
CA VAL A 16 -1.62 -5.33 -10.64
C VAL A 16 -1.97 -6.74 -10.12
N PRO A 17 -2.69 -7.57 -10.90
CA PRO A 17 -3.07 -8.91 -10.45
C PRO A 17 -1.81 -9.73 -10.12
N GLY A 18 -1.75 -10.28 -8.90
CA GLY A 18 -0.60 -11.06 -8.41
C GLY A 18 0.46 -10.25 -7.67
N GLN A 19 0.30 -8.93 -7.53
CA GLN A 19 1.22 -8.10 -6.74
C GLN A 19 0.90 -8.18 -5.24
N PRO A 20 1.89 -8.46 -4.37
CA PRO A 20 1.70 -8.46 -2.92
C PRO A 20 1.21 -7.09 -2.45
N SER A 21 0.09 -7.09 -1.72
CA SER A 21 -0.53 -5.88 -1.22
C SER A 21 -1.35 -6.15 0.04
N ALA A 22 -1.36 -5.18 0.94
CA ALA A 22 -2.07 -5.30 2.21
C ALA A 22 -2.69 -3.98 2.63
N GLU A 23 -3.76 -4.08 3.41
CA GLU A 23 -4.55 -2.93 3.85
C GLU A 23 -4.86 -2.96 5.34
N ALA A 24 -5.03 -1.76 5.89
CA ALA A 24 -5.50 -1.51 7.25
C ALA A 24 -6.28 -0.18 7.31
N VAL A 25 -7.20 -0.07 8.26
CA VAL A 25 -8.02 1.12 8.46
C VAL A 25 -7.62 1.80 9.76
N ALA A 26 -7.60 3.12 9.75
CA ALA A 26 -7.41 3.96 10.92
C ALA A 26 -8.59 4.92 11.08
N THR A 27 -8.97 5.22 12.33
CA THR A 27 -9.96 6.26 12.60
C THR A 27 -9.32 7.66 12.63
N SER A 28 -10.06 8.69 12.22
CA SER A 28 -9.63 10.10 12.33
C SER A 28 -9.65 10.63 13.76
N ARG A 29 -10.31 9.94 14.69
CA ARG A 29 -10.47 10.37 16.09
C ARG A 29 -9.19 10.21 16.91
N GLU A 30 -8.26 9.39 16.42
CA GLU A 30 -7.04 9.00 17.13
C GLU A 30 -5.88 8.96 16.13
N PRO A 31 -5.11 10.06 15.97
CA PRO A 31 -4.02 10.15 15.00
C PRO A 31 -2.97 9.03 15.14
N GLN A 32 -2.72 8.55 16.36
CA GLN A 32 -1.85 7.40 16.63
C GLN A 32 -2.29 6.11 15.91
N HIS A 33 -3.58 5.99 15.56
CA HIS A 33 -4.09 4.84 14.82
C HIS A 33 -3.62 4.82 13.38
N TRP A 34 -3.15 5.93 12.81
CA TRP A 34 -2.64 5.98 11.44
C TRP A 34 -1.29 5.26 11.35
N GLY A 35 -0.37 5.59 12.26
CA GLY A 35 0.91 4.88 12.38
C GLY A 35 0.72 3.39 12.67
N ARG A 36 -0.25 3.05 13.53
CA ARG A 36 -0.61 1.66 13.82
C ARG A 36 -1.18 0.93 12.60
N ALA A 37 -2.09 1.54 11.86
CA ALA A 37 -2.66 0.94 10.65
C ALA A 37 -1.59 0.74 9.58
N MET A 38 -0.69 1.70 9.40
CA MET A 38 0.44 1.55 8.48
C MET A 38 1.35 0.38 8.88
N ALA A 39 1.72 0.30 10.17
CA ALA A 39 2.51 -0.82 10.68
C ALA A 39 1.81 -2.17 10.45
N VAL A 40 0.50 -2.25 10.70
CA VAL A 40 -0.30 -3.46 10.44
C VAL A 40 -0.33 -3.82 8.96
N ALA A 41 -0.50 -2.84 8.05
CA ALA A 41 -0.49 -3.09 6.62
C ALA A 41 0.89 -3.62 6.16
N ILE A 42 2.00 -3.05 6.66
CA ILE A 42 3.35 -3.51 6.36
C ILE A 42 3.61 -4.92 6.91
N SER A 43 3.21 -5.22 8.14
CA SER A 43 3.35 -6.56 8.71
C SER A 43 2.58 -7.61 7.90
N LYS A 44 1.32 -7.32 7.54
CA LYS A 44 0.53 -8.21 6.68
C LYS A 44 1.16 -8.41 5.30
N LEU A 45 1.80 -7.37 4.76
CA LEU A 45 2.50 -7.46 3.49
C LEU A 45 3.73 -8.37 3.59
N ALA A 46 4.50 -8.26 4.68
CA ALA A 46 5.62 -9.14 4.94
C ALA A 46 5.18 -10.61 5.10
N ASP A 47 4.05 -10.85 5.81
CA ASP A 47 3.48 -12.21 5.94
C ASP A 47 3.14 -12.82 4.58
N GLN A 48 2.62 -12.02 3.63
CA GLN A 48 2.31 -12.49 2.27
C GLN A 48 3.57 -12.86 1.46
N LEU A 49 4.71 -12.24 1.78
CA LEU A 49 5.99 -12.53 1.13
C LEU A 49 6.66 -13.80 1.68
N ALA A 50 6.06 -14.46 2.67
CA ALA A 50 6.50 -15.74 3.24
C ALA A 50 7.97 -15.75 3.71
N SER A 51 8.46 -14.62 4.22
CA SER A 51 9.80 -14.49 4.79
C SER A 51 9.78 -14.75 6.31
N GLU A 52 10.84 -15.36 6.83
CA GLU A 52 11.03 -15.50 8.29
C GLU A 52 11.38 -14.16 8.97
N ASP A 53 11.97 -13.23 8.22
CA ASP A 53 12.28 -11.87 8.65
C ASP A 53 11.57 -10.82 7.77
N ALA A 54 10.70 -10.02 8.38
CA ALA A 54 9.95 -8.96 7.70
C ALA A 54 10.85 -7.83 7.18
N HIS A 55 11.98 -7.56 7.85
CA HIS A 55 12.97 -6.60 7.38
C HIS A 55 13.61 -7.10 6.09
N GLU A 56 14.13 -8.33 6.07
CA GLU A 56 14.72 -8.91 4.85
C GLU A 56 13.71 -9.04 3.70
N ALA A 57 12.45 -9.33 4.01
CA ALA A 57 11.38 -9.45 3.01
C ALA A 57 11.15 -8.17 2.21
N LEU A 58 11.35 -7.01 2.84
CA LEU A 58 10.99 -5.69 2.32
C LEU A 58 12.21 -4.81 2.02
N MET A 59 13.40 -5.16 2.52
CA MET A 59 14.61 -4.38 2.31
C MET A 59 14.94 -4.30 0.82
N GLY A 60 15.26 -3.09 0.35
CA GLY A 60 15.61 -2.81 -1.05
C GLY A 60 14.42 -2.72 -2.02
N ARG A 61 13.25 -3.28 -1.65
CA ARG A 61 12.04 -3.27 -2.48
C ARG A 61 11.35 -1.92 -2.51
N GLU A 62 10.77 -1.58 -3.66
CA GLU A 62 9.92 -0.38 -3.75
C GLU A 62 8.57 -0.65 -3.06
N LEU A 63 8.24 0.22 -2.09
CA LEU A 63 6.94 0.22 -1.43
C LEU A 63 6.14 1.45 -1.86
N ARG A 64 4.93 1.22 -2.39
CA ARG A 64 3.99 2.32 -2.66
C ARG A 64 2.92 2.35 -1.59
N LEU A 65 2.72 3.51 -1.00
CA LEU A 65 1.68 3.78 0.01
C LEU A 65 0.57 4.60 -0.63
N ARG A 66 -0.69 4.18 -0.42
CA ARG A 66 -1.86 5.02 -0.71
C ARG A 66 -2.70 5.18 0.54
N VAL A 67 -3.04 6.42 0.83
CA VAL A 67 -4.00 6.78 1.87
C VAL A 67 -5.26 7.29 1.19
N THR A 68 -6.39 6.66 1.45
CA THR A 68 -7.70 7.10 0.95
C THR A 68 -8.58 7.50 2.11
N ALA A 69 -9.35 8.58 1.94
CA ALA A 69 -10.32 9.00 2.95
C ALA A 69 -11.45 7.95 3.05
N ASP A 70 -11.81 7.61 4.28
CA ASP A 70 -12.92 6.72 4.62
C ASP A 70 -13.83 7.49 5.58
N PRO A 71 -15.17 7.30 5.59
CA PRO A 71 -16.08 8.11 6.41
C PRO A 71 -15.70 8.21 7.90
N ASP A 72 -15.07 7.18 8.45
CA ASP A 72 -14.64 7.13 9.85
C ASP A 72 -13.14 7.42 10.06
N GLY A 73 -12.40 7.71 8.99
CA GLY A 73 -10.98 8.02 9.02
C GLY A 73 -10.26 7.84 7.68
N ALA A 74 -9.34 6.87 7.63
CA ALA A 74 -8.52 6.61 6.45
C ALA A 74 -8.28 5.12 6.25
N ARG A 75 -8.29 4.68 4.99
CA ARG A 75 -7.82 3.36 4.57
C ARG A 75 -6.40 3.51 4.03
N ILE A 76 -5.49 2.73 4.60
CA ILE A 76 -4.09 2.65 4.21
C ILE A 76 -3.88 1.36 3.43
N SER A 77 -3.37 1.50 2.22
CA SER A 77 -3.02 0.40 1.33
C SER A 77 -1.54 0.47 1.01
N VAL A 78 -0.84 -0.66 1.10
CA VAL A 78 0.59 -0.79 0.80
C VAL A 78 0.78 -1.85 -0.27
N TRP A 79 1.60 -1.54 -1.27
CA TRP A 79 2.01 -2.48 -2.30
C TRP A 79 3.53 -2.65 -2.28
N CYS A 80 3.99 -3.87 -2.53
CA CYS A 80 5.40 -4.18 -2.75
C CYS A 80 5.66 -4.44 -4.23
N PHE A 81 6.73 -3.87 -4.76
CA PHE A 81 7.26 -4.15 -6.09
C PHE A 81 8.64 -4.83 -5.95
N PRO A 82 9.01 -5.74 -6.87
CA PRO A 82 10.36 -6.31 -6.89
C PRO A 82 11.42 -5.22 -7.14
N GLU A 83 12.67 -5.49 -6.74
CA GLU A 83 13.81 -4.67 -7.18
C GLU A 83 13.96 -4.76 -8.71
N GLU A 84 14.33 -3.65 -9.36
CA GLU A 84 14.64 -3.62 -10.80
C GLU A 84 15.93 -4.39 -11.15
#